data_AF-A0A7C3ZPT6-F1
#
_entry.id   AF-A0A7C3ZPT6-F1
#
_cell.length_a   1.000
_cell.length_b   1.000
_cell.length_c   1.000
_cell.angle_alpha   90.00
_cell.angle_beta   90.00
_cell.angle_gamma   90.00
#
_symmetry.space_group_name_H-M   'P 1'
#
loop_
_entity.id
_entity.type
_entity.pdbx_description
1 polymer ?
#
loop_
_entity_poly.entity_id
_entity_poly.type
_entity_poly.pdbx_seq_one_letter_code
_entity_poly.pdbx_strand_id
1 'polypeptide(L)'
;MTTLPTPAVSAAMPSNVAGLLLINTQMEAWQSAGRFFPLPPDFQPPGFLPFMPSGIDFSSYVRPWLGDWMAVAMMPETAKPLMVTPVTSEDKLAGFVAEVEKARGKPPQIREYNGARIWLWPEEILNPDTQPPILSPPPQFPQLKFLPKGLGLLAQGESPPPDWPPSPPPDVELPPLVTPGLAIASLPGFLAASTTAAPIEEWLDSANGQKLAAEPLFQRTVNHPEFSKSLLVGYGNIPQLARSLAKVEALTNPSVPLPLPNPEAIVNGLAALAQEADSAEFFLWFPSDGLRVQSRINYSTPRPESSLNFSPNRIVSQIPAATYLSFNGFNLSRDWQLFRANASGQSLLQGFLLPLERFARESLQLDLDKDIIPWMDGEYAMFLFPTTQGFLPALEPRLQLGFGIILETSDRPAAERFFARLDEYITQVSGGEVNLNRQEIAGQPVTSWEALNPQLGEIQSLFAHGWASEKLLVITTGIGPMTELSPKPPVNLAGAYNFQTATAPLPTPNSGYFYMNMGSFLSLIYNFLPPGITDDPQSQSFKQVLGTIRSISATNSRSSTQELVDFFWVLSPRSQP
;
A
#
# COMPACT_ATOMS: atom_id res chain seq x y z
N MET A 1 4.63 -31.73 18.66
CA MET A 1 4.27 -30.35 18.29
C MET A 1 3.88 -29.65 19.57
N THR A 2 4.76 -28.80 20.10
CA THR A 2 4.46 -27.94 21.25
C THR A 2 3.46 -26.88 20.78
N THR A 3 2.24 -26.91 21.32
CA THR A 3 1.24 -25.85 21.11
C THR A 3 1.86 -24.53 21.57
N LEU A 4 1.94 -23.54 20.68
CA LEU A 4 2.38 -22.20 21.03
C LEU A 4 1.44 -21.64 22.11
N PRO A 5 1.95 -20.93 23.13
CA PRO A 5 1.09 -20.38 24.16
C PRO A 5 0.14 -19.35 23.55
N THR A 6 -1.17 -19.61 23.68
CA THR A 6 -2.22 -18.70 23.24
C THR A 6 -2.09 -17.37 24.00
N PRO A 7 -2.11 -16.20 23.34
CA PRO A 7 -1.98 -14.92 24.01
C PRO A 7 -3.01 -14.74 25.12
N ALA A 8 -2.59 -14.35 26.33
CA ALA A 8 -3.51 -14.19 27.47
C ALA A 8 -4.68 -13.24 27.17
N VAL A 9 -4.43 -12.18 26.37
CA VAL A 9 -5.46 -11.24 25.90
C VAL A 9 -6.62 -11.92 25.15
N SER A 10 -6.36 -13.01 24.43
CA SER A 10 -7.41 -13.74 23.69
C SER A 10 -8.35 -14.52 24.60
N ALA A 11 -7.91 -14.89 25.81
CA ALA A 11 -8.77 -15.52 26.80
C ALA A 11 -9.72 -14.51 27.47
N ALA A 12 -9.33 -13.22 27.48
CA ALA A 12 -10.13 -12.13 28.02
C ALA A 12 -11.11 -11.53 26.99
N MET A 13 -10.77 -11.58 25.70
CA MET A 13 -11.59 -11.03 24.62
C MET A 13 -12.79 -11.92 24.26
N PRO A 14 -13.93 -11.33 23.86
CA PRO A 14 -15.06 -12.10 23.37
C PRO A 14 -14.80 -12.65 21.96
N SER A 15 -15.43 -13.76 21.60
CA SER A 15 -15.24 -14.41 20.29
C SER A 15 -15.77 -13.60 19.11
N ASN A 16 -16.70 -12.67 19.36
CA ASN A 16 -17.32 -11.84 18.34
C ASN A 16 -16.59 -10.52 18.07
N VAL A 17 -15.35 -10.33 18.56
CA VAL A 17 -14.55 -9.14 18.18
C VAL A 17 -14.49 -9.03 16.66
N ALA A 18 -14.70 -7.82 16.15
CA ALA A 18 -14.71 -7.60 14.71
C ALA A 18 -13.29 -7.73 14.15
N GLY A 19 -12.33 -7.07 14.78
CA GLY A 19 -10.91 -7.17 14.44
C GLY A 19 -10.03 -7.08 15.65
N LEU A 20 -8.78 -7.50 15.51
CA LEU A 20 -7.78 -7.57 16.55
C LEU A 20 -6.41 -7.28 15.94
N LEU A 21 -5.71 -6.30 16.50
CA LEU A 21 -4.28 -6.08 16.30
C LEU A 21 -3.54 -6.55 17.56
N LEU A 22 -2.73 -7.58 17.43
CA LEU A 22 -1.81 -8.05 18.44
C LEU A 22 -0.44 -7.42 18.24
N ILE A 23 0.11 -6.87 19.31
CA ILE A 23 1.44 -6.24 19.35
C ILE A 23 2.30 -7.06 20.31
N ASN A 24 3.39 -7.62 19.79
CA ASN A 24 4.35 -8.39 20.56
C ASN A 24 5.16 -7.44 21.45
N THR A 25 5.24 -7.70 22.75
CA THR A 25 5.96 -6.86 23.71
C THR A 25 7.31 -7.47 24.11
N GLN A 26 7.62 -8.66 23.59
CA GLN A 26 8.81 -9.43 23.94
C GLN A 26 10.04 -8.96 23.14
N MET A 27 11.18 -8.85 23.84
CA MET A 27 12.41 -8.30 23.26
C MET A 27 12.94 -9.16 22.11
N GLU A 28 12.78 -10.48 22.19
CA GLU A 28 13.27 -11.44 21.20
C GLU A 28 12.70 -11.16 19.80
N ALA A 29 11.43 -10.76 19.71
CA ALA A 29 10.81 -10.45 18.42
C ALA A 29 11.41 -9.14 17.83
N TRP A 30 11.66 -8.15 18.67
CA TRP A 30 12.14 -6.81 18.27
C TRP A 30 13.65 -6.72 18.02
N GLN A 31 14.45 -7.60 18.62
CA GLN A 31 15.90 -7.67 18.37
C GLN A 31 16.24 -7.82 16.88
N SER A 32 15.38 -8.51 16.13
CA SER A 32 15.56 -8.66 14.68
C SER A 32 15.39 -7.33 13.92
N ALA A 33 14.50 -6.44 14.38
CA ALA A 33 14.35 -5.10 13.80
C ALA A 33 15.59 -4.22 14.08
N GLY A 34 16.20 -4.36 15.26
CA GLY A 34 17.40 -3.61 15.66
C GLY A 34 18.64 -3.87 14.79
N ARG A 35 18.65 -4.96 14.00
CA ARG A 35 19.70 -5.24 13.00
C ARG A 35 19.68 -4.25 11.84
N PHE A 36 18.52 -3.68 11.54
CA PHE A 36 18.30 -2.82 10.38
C PHE A 36 18.06 -1.36 10.77
N PHE A 37 17.35 -1.12 11.87
CA PHE A 37 16.98 0.22 12.32
C PHE A 37 17.66 0.59 13.64
N PRO A 38 18.01 1.88 13.85
CA PRO A 38 18.49 2.35 15.14
C PRO A 38 17.38 2.29 16.18
N LEU A 39 17.45 1.29 17.05
CA LEU A 39 16.69 1.28 18.30
C LEU A 39 17.49 2.08 19.36
N PRO A 40 16.83 2.95 20.14
CA PRO A 40 17.44 3.59 21.30
C PRO A 40 18.14 2.56 22.22
N PRO A 41 19.26 2.90 22.88
CA PRO A 41 19.95 1.98 23.79
C PRO A 41 19.04 1.41 24.89
N ASP A 42 18.09 2.22 25.36
CA ASP A 42 17.11 1.85 26.40
C ASP A 42 15.74 1.49 25.81
N PHE A 43 15.66 1.13 24.53
CA PHE A 43 14.41 0.77 23.88
C PHE A 43 13.78 -0.45 24.59
N GLN A 44 12.53 -0.30 24.99
CA GLN A 44 11.72 -1.36 25.56
C GLN A 44 10.49 -1.55 24.67
N PRO A 45 10.30 -2.73 24.04
CA PRO A 45 9.17 -2.93 23.15
C PRO A 45 7.81 -2.87 23.87
N PRO A 46 6.74 -2.48 23.15
CA PRO A 46 6.76 -1.89 21.80
C PRO A 46 7.15 -0.40 21.78
N GLY A 47 7.51 0.19 22.93
CA GLY A 47 7.93 1.59 23.06
C GLY A 47 6.78 2.58 23.20
N PHE A 48 5.53 2.12 23.14
CA PHE A 48 4.33 2.94 23.31
C PHE A 48 3.15 2.09 23.78
N LEU A 49 2.10 2.75 24.28
CA LEU A 49 0.77 2.16 24.47
C LEU A 49 -0.25 2.97 23.66
N PRO A 50 -1.11 2.33 22.85
CA PRO A 50 -2.23 3.00 22.20
C PRO A 50 -3.08 3.83 23.19
N PHE A 51 -3.61 4.96 22.74
CA PHE A 51 -4.42 5.92 23.51
C PHE A 51 -3.72 6.68 24.65
N MET A 52 -2.50 6.30 25.03
CA MET A 52 -1.81 6.95 26.14
C MET A 52 -1.23 8.30 25.72
N PRO A 53 -1.28 9.31 26.61
CA PRO A 53 -0.72 10.62 26.31
C PRO A 53 0.80 10.53 26.11
N SER A 54 1.33 11.42 25.28
CA SER A 54 2.78 11.59 25.14
C SER A 54 3.40 12.08 26.45
N GLY A 55 4.67 11.73 26.70
CA GLY A 55 5.41 12.17 27.88
C GLY A 55 5.40 11.21 29.07
N ILE A 56 4.64 10.11 29.02
CA ILE A 56 4.79 9.01 29.98
C ILE A 56 6.09 8.25 29.68
N ASP A 57 6.95 8.08 30.68
CA ASP A 57 8.13 7.21 30.58
C ASP A 57 7.68 5.75 30.53
N PHE A 58 7.67 5.19 29.33
CA PHE A 58 7.27 3.82 29.05
C PHE A 58 8.13 2.80 29.80
N SER A 59 9.45 3.02 29.86
CA SER A 59 10.40 2.08 30.48
C SER A 59 10.19 1.99 31.98
N SER A 60 9.94 3.13 32.64
CA SER A 60 9.75 3.19 34.09
C SER A 60 8.34 2.78 34.52
N TYR A 61 7.31 3.19 33.78
CA TYR A 61 5.93 3.10 34.26
C TYR A 61 5.04 2.12 33.51
N VAL A 62 5.46 1.57 32.37
CA VAL A 62 4.65 0.63 31.59
C VAL A 62 5.31 -0.75 31.49
N ARG A 63 6.56 -0.77 31.00
CA ARG A 63 7.30 -2.02 30.79
C ARG A 63 7.33 -2.97 31.99
N PRO A 64 7.46 -2.51 33.26
CA PRO A 64 7.65 -3.41 34.40
C PRO A 64 6.44 -4.26 34.79
N TRP A 65 5.28 -4.05 34.17
CA TRP A 65 4.08 -4.86 34.38
C TRP A 65 3.45 -5.39 33.09
N LEU A 66 3.95 -5.00 31.92
CA LEU A 66 3.39 -5.38 30.62
C LEU A 66 3.61 -6.87 30.30
N GLY A 67 2.53 -7.60 29.99
CA GLY A 67 2.59 -9.00 29.54
C GLY A 67 3.00 -9.16 28.06
N ASP A 68 3.11 -10.41 27.60
CA ASP A 68 3.75 -10.81 26.32
C ASP A 68 3.12 -10.23 25.04
N TRP A 69 1.80 -10.07 25.05
CA TRP A 69 1.03 -9.59 23.91
C TRP A 69 0.02 -8.57 24.38
N MET A 70 -0.02 -7.44 23.70
CA MET A 70 -1.08 -6.44 23.82
C MET A 70 -2.05 -6.58 22.65
N ALA A 71 -3.33 -6.32 22.89
CA ALA A 71 -4.38 -6.31 21.87
C ALA A 71 -4.97 -4.92 21.69
N VAL A 72 -5.25 -4.54 20.45
CA VAL A 72 -6.20 -3.47 20.10
C VAL A 72 -7.33 -4.13 19.30
N ALA A 73 -8.50 -4.27 19.93
CA ALA A 73 -9.67 -4.90 19.33
C ALA A 73 -10.65 -3.85 18.81
N MET A 74 -11.26 -4.11 17.66
CA MET A 74 -12.45 -3.39 17.22
C MET A 74 -13.68 -4.03 17.84
N MET A 75 -14.35 -3.32 18.73
CA MET A 75 -15.51 -3.84 19.46
C MET A 75 -16.76 -3.83 18.58
N PRO A 76 -17.53 -4.95 18.52
CA PRO A 76 -18.56 -5.13 17.50
C PRO A 76 -19.79 -4.23 17.64
N GLU A 77 -20.21 -3.90 18.86
CA GLU A 77 -21.40 -3.10 19.11
C GLU A 77 -21.12 -1.60 19.05
N THR A 78 -20.08 -1.15 19.74
CA THR A 78 -19.67 0.26 19.76
C THR A 78 -18.93 0.69 18.50
N ALA A 79 -18.42 -0.25 17.70
CA ALA A 79 -17.58 0.01 16.52
C ALA A 79 -16.39 0.94 16.82
N LYS A 80 -15.85 0.83 18.03
CA LYS A 80 -14.73 1.63 18.52
C LYS A 80 -13.60 0.73 19.00
N PRO A 81 -12.35 1.21 18.91
CA PRO A 81 -11.20 0.41 19.32
C PRO A 81 -11.07 0.35 20.85
N LEU A 82 -10.70 -0.82 21.35
CA LEU A 82 -10.40 -1.12 22.74
C LEU A 82 -8.99 -1.72 22.82
N MET A 83 -8.10 -1.08 23.55
CA MET A 83 -6.83 -1.70 23.92
C MET A 83 -7.03 -2.54 25.18
N VAL A 84 -6.51 -3.77 25.19
CA VAL A 84 -6.38 -4.61 26.38
C VAL A 84 -4.99 -5.17 26.44
N THR A 85 -4.38 -5.15 27.61
CA THR A 85 -3.06 -5.75 27.83
C THR A 85 -3.00 -6.49 29.17
N PRO A 86 -2.30 -7.65 29.26
CA PRO A 86 -2.15 -8.37 30.52
C PRO A 86 -1.24 -7.59 31.46
N VAL A 87 -1.60 -7.62 32.73
CA VAL A 87 -0.86 -6.94 33.81
C VAL A 87 -0.24 -8.01 34.69
N THR A 88 1.09 -7.96 34.82
CA THR A 88 1.86 -8.90 35.65
C THR A 88 2.06 -8.39 37.09
N SER A 89 1.73 -7.12 37.37
CA SER A 89 1.84 -6.50 38.71
C SER A 89 0.81 -5.39 38.91
N GLU A 90 -0.23 -5.66 39.71
CA GLU A 90 -1.32 -4.72 39.98
C GLU A 90 -0.87 -3.49 40.80
N ASP A 91 0.05 -3.64 41.74
CA ASP A 91 0.58 -2.53 42.55
C ASP A 91 1.23 -1.43 41.69
N LYS A 92 1.92 -1.82 40.62
CA LYS A 92 2.57 -0.87 39.69
C LYS A 92 1.57 -0.16 38.79
N LEU A 93 0.40 -0.75 38.55
CA LEU A 93 -0.65 -0.15 37.73
C LEU A 93 -1.26 1.07 38.40
N ALA A 94 -1.42 1.07 39.73
CA ALA A 94 -1.91 2.22 40.47
C ALA A 94 -0.98 3.45 40.29
N GLY A 95 0.34 3.24 40.31
CA GLY A 95 1.32 4.29 40.03
C GLY A 95 1.25 4.81 38.58
N PHE A 96 0.97 3.93 37.61
CA PHE A 96 0.78 4.32 36.22
C PHE A 96 -0.45 5.23 36.03
N VAL A 97 -1.60 4.91 36.62
CA VAL A 97 -2.81 5.75 36.52
C VAL A 97 -2.55 7.15 37.10
N ALA A 98 -1.78 7.26 38.17
CA ALA A 98 -1.39 8.55 38.74
C ALA A 98 -0.49 9.38 37.80
N GLU A 99 0.43 8.75 37.06
CA GLU A 99 1.21 9.45 36.04
C GLU A 99 0.36 9.86 34.83
N VAL A 100 -0.64 9.06 34.44
CA VAL A 100 -1.62 9.48 33.42
C VAL A 100 -2.38 10.72 33.87
N GLU A 101 -2.84 10.74 35.13
CA GLU A 101 -3.51 11.91 35.72
C GLU A 101 -2.62 13.16 35.68
N LYS A 102 -1.35 13.02 36.06
CA LYS A 102 -0.35 14.09 36.00
C LYS A 102 -0.11 14.57 34.57
N ALA A 103 0.02 13.65 33.60
CA ALA A 103 0.22 13.98 32.19
C ALA A 103 -1.01 14.67 31.58
N ARG A 104 -2.22 14.29 32.01
CA ARG A 104 -3.48 14.95 31.63
C ARG A 104 -3.68 16.29 32.34
N GLY A 105 -3.00 16.52 33.46
CA GLY A 105 -3.08 17.75 34.25
C GLY A 105 -4.41 17.96 34.98
N LYS A 106 -5.29 16.96 35.00
CA LYS A 106 -6.66 17.02 35.56
C LYS A 106 -7.07 15.66 36.14
N PRO A 107 -7.84 15.64 37.25
CA PRO A 107 -8.35 14.39 37.80
C PRO A 107 -9.37 13.74 36.87
N PRO A 108 -9.41 12.40 36.76
CA PRO A 108 -10.42 11.69 35.99
C PRO A 108 -11.80 11.74 36.64
N GLN A 109 -12.84 11.62 35.84
CA GLN A 109 -14.16 11.21 36.31
C GLN A 109 -14.13 9.71 36.61
N ILE A 110 -14.49 9.31 37.83
CA ILE A 110 -14.52 7.91 38.24
C ILE A 110 -15.93 7.35 38.00
N ARG A 111 -16.02 6.26 37.24
CA ARG A 111 -17.26 5.51 37.00
C ARG A 111 -17.07 4.06 37.41
N GLU A 112 -17.97 3.55 38.23
CA GLU A 112 -18.00 2.13 38.60
C GLU A 112 -18.97 1.39 37.67
N TYR A 113 -18.55 0.28 37.07
CA TYR A 113 -19.35 -0.51 36.14
C TYR A 113 -19.00 -2.00 36.23
N ASN A 114 -20.00 -2.87 36.47
CA ASN A 114 -19.81 -4.32 36.67
C ASN A 114 -18.66 -4.69 37.63
N GLY A 115 -18.47 -3.91 38.70
CA GLY A 115 -17.40 -4.13 39.68
C GLY A 115 -16.00 -3.67 39.25
N ALA A 116 -15.88 -3.04 38.08
CA ALA A 116 -14.65 -2.40 37.60
C ALA A 116 -14.72 -0.89 37.77
N ARG A 117 -13.59 -0.30 38.18
CA ARG A 117 -13.40 1.14 38.23
C ARG A 117 -12.86 1.64 36.89
N ILE A 118 -13.56 2.59 36.29
CA ILE A 118 -13.20 3.27 35.04
C ILE A 118 -12.81 4.71 35.35
N TRP A 119 -11.58 5.10 35.00
CA TRP A 119 -11.10 6.47 35.04
C TRP A 119 -11.30 7.11 33.67
N LEU A 120 -12.13 8.15 33.60
CA LEU A 120 -12.53 8.81 32.36
C LEU A 120 -12.05 10.26 32.32
N TRP A 121 -11.25 10.59 31.31
CA TRP A 121 -10.96 11.95 30.87
C TRP A 121 -11.79 12.21 29.60
N PRO A 122 -12.80 13.10 29.66
CA PRO A 122 -13.56 13.48 28.46
C PRO A 122 -12.69 14.15 27.40
N GLU A 123 -13.20 14.20 26.17
CA GLU A 123 -12.59 14.97 25.09
C GLU A 123 -12.63 16.47 25.41
N GLU A 124 -11.56 17.19 25.03
CA GLU A 124 -11.43 18.62 25.30
C GLU A 124 -11.00 19.39 24.06
N ILE A 125 -11.69 20.49 23.76
CA ILE A 125 -11.34 21.39 22.66
C ILE A 125 -10.14 22.27 23.08
N LEU A 126 -9.08 22.28 22.27
CA LEU A 126 -7.89 23.11 22.44
C LEU A 126 -8.14 24.54 21.94
N ASN A 127 -7.53 25.52 22.60
CA ASN A 127 -7.68 26.94 22.29
C ASN A 127 -6.87 27.32 21.03
N PRO A 128 -7.47 27.96 19.99
CA PRO A 128 -6.81 28.31 18.73
C PRO A 128 -5.57 29.21 18.83
N ASP A 129 -5.37 29.97 19.91
CA ASP A 129 -4.29 30.98 20.03
C ASP A 129 -2.87 30.42 20.27
N THR A 130 -2.67 29.10 20.33
CA THR A 130 -1.37 28.45 20.65
C THR A 130 -0.67 27.80 19.45
N GLN A 131 -1.05 28.19 18.23
CA GLN A 131 -0.61 27.53 16.99
C GLN A 131 0.85 27.86 16.59
N PRO A 132 1.69 26.85 16.27
CA PRO A 132 2.90 27.06 15.49
C PRO A 132 2.55 27.35 14.00
N PRO A 133 3.38 28.11 13.28
CA PRO A 133 3.11 28.49 11.89
C PRO A 133 3.07 27.28 10.95
N ILE A 134 2.17 27.34 9.98
CA ILE A 134 1.96 26.34 8.93
C ILE A 134 3.20 26.28 8.02
N LEU A 135 3.66 25.07 7.70
CA LEU A 135 4.72 24.80 6.73
C LEU A 135 4.40 25.44 5.37
N SER A 136 5.40 26.05 4.74
CA SER A 136 5.28 26.68 3.42
C SER A 136 4.74 25.70 2.37
N PRO A 137 4.01 26.20 1.36
CA PRO A 137 3.48 25.35 0.29
C PRO A 137 4.60 24.57 -0.42
N PRO A 138 4.33 23.35 -0.91
CA PRO A 138 5.31 22.57 -1.63
C PRO A 138 5.78 23.32 -2.89
N PRO A 139 7.04 23.09 -3.32
CA PRO A 139 7.57 23.71 -4.53
C PRO A 139 6.69 23.34 -5.74
N GLN A 140 6.36 24.35 -6.55
CA GLN A 140 5.61 24.16 -7.79
C GLN A 140 6.45 23.35 -8.78
N PHE A 141 5.90 22.23 -9.27
CA PHE A 141 6.51 21.48 -10.36
C PHE A 141 6.52 22.32 -11.65
N PRO A 142 7.61 22.28 -12.44
CA PRO A 142 7.66 22.98 -13.71
C PRO A 142 6.59 22.44 -14.68
N GLN A 143 5.79 23.35 -15.21
CA GLN A 143 4.77 23.05 -16.23
C GLN A 143 5.45 22.61 -17.54
N LEU A 144 5.14 21.40 -18.02
CA LEU A 144 5.62 20.86 -19.30
C LEU A 144 4.91 21.57 -20.46
N LYS A 145 5.56 22.55 -21.10
CA LYS A 145 4.97 23.39 -22.17
C LYS A 145 5.25 22.89 -23.61
N PHE A 146 5.75 21.67 -23.78
CA PHE A 146 6.40 21.25 -25.03
C PHE A 146 5.75 20.08 -25.78
N LEU A 147 4.51 19.70 -25.45
CA LEU A 147 3.80 18.66 -26.21
C LEU A 147 3.25 19.22 -27.54
N PRO A 148 3.43 18.52 -28.69
CA PRO A 148 2.73 18.83 -29.93
C PRO A 148 1.21 18.88 -29.68
N LYS A 149 0.49 19.75 -30.39
CA LYS A 149 -0.94 20.04 -30.07
C LYS A 149 -1.82 18.79 -30.07
N GLY A 150 -1.51 17.81 -30.93
CA GLY A 150 -2.24 16.54 -31.01
C GLY A 150 -1.95 15.53 -29.91
N LEU A 151 -0.75 15.55 -29.32
CA LEU A 151 -0.42 14.73 -28.15
C LEU A 151 -0.81 15.41 -26.84
N GLY A 152 -0.94 16.74 -26.89
CA GLY A 152 -1.62 17.52 -25.87
C GLY A 152 -3.03 17.02 -25.62
N LEU A 153 -3.77 16.46 -26.59
CA LEU A 153 -5.14 15.95 -26.40
C LEU A 153 -5.24 14.72 -25.46
N LEU A 154 -4.21 13.86 -25.42
CA LEU A 154 -4.12 12.77 -24.43
C LEU A 154 -3.82 13.30 -23.02
N ALA A 155 -3.18 14.47 -22.91
CA ALA A 155 -2.95 15.20 -21.67
C ALA A 155 -4.07 16.22 -21.35
N GLN A 156 -4.89 16.58 -22.33
CA GLN A 156 -6.07 17.47 -22.27
C GLN A 156 -7.37 16.66 -22.19
N GLY A 157 -7.30 15.48 -21.55
CA GLY A 157 -8.28 15.32 -20.51
C GLY A 157 -8.10 16.53 -19.59
N GLU A 158 -8.88 17.60 -19.79
CA GLU A 158 -9.32 18.43 -18.70
C GLU A 158 -10.07 17.50 -17.73
N SER A 159 -9.31 16.64 -17.05
CA SER A 159 -9.49 16.58 -15.63
C SER A 159 -9.25 18.03 -15.22
N PRO A 160 -10.29 18.78 -14.77
CA PRO A 160 -10.01 19.99 -14.01
C PRO A 160 -8.85 19.67 -13.06
N PRO A 161 -7.83 20.55 -12.92
CA PRO A 161 -6.70 20.29 -12.03
C PRO A 161 -7.29 19.71 -10.75
N PRO A 162 -6.99 18.44 -10.41
CA PRO A 162 -7.89 17.57 -9.65
C PRO A 162 -8.47 18.38 -8.53
N ASP A 163 -9.74 18.83 -8.65
CA ASP A 163 -10.23 20.06 -7.98
C ASP A 163 -9.55 20.14 -6.63
N TRP A 164 -8.40 20.83 -6.58
CA TRP A 164 -7.69 20.94 -5.31
C TRP A 164 -8.70 21.74 -4.56
N PRO A 165 -9.31 21.18 -3.50
CA PRO A 165 -10.48 21.78 -2.89
C PRO A 165 -10.13 23.25 -2.77
N PRO A 166 -10.91 24.15 -3.43
CA PRO A 166 -10.54 25.55 -3.54
C PRO A 166 -10.07 25.95 -2.16
N SER A 167 -8.84 26.51 -2.05
CA SER A 167 -8.18 26.82 -0.77
C SER A 167 -9.29 27.05 0.24
N PRO A 168 -9.46 26.15 1.23
CA PRO A 168 -10.72 25.99 1.94
C PRO A 168 -11.28 27.38 2.15
N PRO A 169 -12.52 27.69 1.70
CA PRO A 169 -13.04 29.05 1.75
C PRO A 169 -12.63 29.63 3.10
N PRO A 170 -12.23 30.91 3.19
CA PRO A 170 -11.62 31.46 4.41
C PRO A 170 -12.43 31.20 5.70
N ASP A 171 -13.68 30.77 5.56
CA ASP A 171 -14.64 30.36 6.57
C ASP A 171 -14.87 28.83 6.73
N VAL A 172 -14.02 27.93 6.20
CA VAL A 172 -14.03 26.53 6.65
C VAL A 172 -13.48 26.54 8.07
N GLU A 173 -14.40 26.56 9.04
CA GLU A 173 -14.08 26.24 10.41
C GLU A 173 -13.42 24.85 10.40
N LEU A 174 -12.09 24.84 10.52
CA LEU A 174 -11.36 23.62 10.81
C LEU A 174 -12.01 23.02 12.06
N PRO A 175 -12.32 21.72 12.07
CA PRO A 175 -12.83 21.10 13.28
C PRO A 175 -11.87 21.43 14.43
N PRO A 176 -12.40 21.83 15.60
CA PRO A 176 -11.56 22.24 16.71
C PRO A 176 -10.52 21.16 16.97
N LEU A 177 -9.25 21.55 17.13
CA LEU A 177 -8.22 20.63 17.60
C LEU A 177 -8.67 20.13 18.96
N VAL A 178 -8.91 18.84 19.11
CA VAL A 178 -9.31 18.24 20.37
C VAL A 178 -8.16 17.45 20.97
N THR A 179 -8.06 17.46 22.28
CA THR A 179 -7.39 16.40 23.02
C THR A 179 -8.36 15.22 23.11
N PRO A 180 -8.05 14.06 22.51
CA PRO A 180 -8.98 12.93 22.52
C PRO A 180 -9.29 12.49 23.95
N GLY A 181 -10.54 12.09 24.16
CA GLY A 181 -10.96 11.44 25.40
C GLY A 181 -10.13 10.18 25.69
N LEU A 182 -10.12 9.76 26.94
CA LEU A 182 -9.44 8.55 27.41
C LEU A 182 -10.22 7.94 28.56
N ALA A 183 -10.57 6.68 28.43
CA ALA A 183 -11.06 5.85 29.51
C ALA A 183 -10.02 4.76 29.78
N ILE A 184 -9.72 4.52 31.05
CA ILE A 184 -8.85 3.44 31.52
C ILE A 184 -9.62 2.62 32.54
N ALA A 185 -9.52 1.30 32.49
CA ALA A 185 -10.04 0.41 33.52
C ALA A 185 -9.02 -0.65 33.91
N SER A 186 -8.95 -0.95 35.20
CA SER A 186 -8.11 -1.99 35.77
C SER A 186 -8.99 -3.15 36.24
N LEU A 187 -8.70 -4.35 35.75
CA LEU A 187 -9.31 -5.60 36.18
C LEU A 187 -8.23 -6.57 36.66
N PRO A 188 -8.60 -7.61 37.44
CA PRO A 188 -7.64 -8.62 37.86
C PRO A 188 -6.86 -9.18 36.65
N GLY A 189 -5.56 -8.90 36.62
CA GLY A 189 -4.65 -9.33 35.55
C GLY A 189 -4.74 -8.60 34.19
N PHE A 190 -5.57 -7.55 34.04
CA PHE A 190 -5.71 -6.81 32.77
C PHE A 190 -5.88 -5.30 32.93
N LEU A 191 -5.29 -4.54 32.00
CA LEU A 191 -5.54 -3.13 31.79
C LEU A 191 -6.30 -2.95 30.48
N ALA A 192 -7.38 -2.18 30.50
CA ALA A 192 -8.09 -1.77 29.30
C ALA A 192 -8.06 -0.24 29.13
N ALA A 193 -7.96 0.20 27.87
CA ALA A 193 -8.08 1.61 27.54
C ALA A 193 -8.80 1.83 26.21
N SER A 194 -9.54 2.94 26.11
CA SER A 194 -10.19 3.38 24.88
C SER A 194 -10.38 4.90 24.93
N THR A 195 -10.87 5.52 23.86
CA THR A 195 -11.17 6.96 23.85
C THR A 195 -12.45 7.32 24.61
N THR A 196 -13.30 6.33 24.90
CA THR A 196 -14.55 6.47 25.68
C THR A 196 -14.76 5.26 26.58
N ALA A 197 -15.64 5.35 27.57
CA ALA A 197 -15.93 4.21 28.46
C ALA A 197 -16.71 3.07 27.76
N ALA A 198 -17.47 3.37 26.70
CA ALA A 198 -18.39 2.41 26.08
C ALA A 198 -17.73 1.11 25.58
N PRO A 199 -16.56 1.10 24.91
CA PRO A 199 -15.91 -0.14 24.50
C PRO A 199 -15.40 -0.98 25.67
N ILE A 200 -15.05 -0.35 26.79
CA ILE A 200 -14.67 -1.03 28.03
C ILE A 200 -15.91 -1.69 28.65
N GLU A 201 -17.03 -0.95 28.72
CA GLU A 201 -18.31 -1.48 29.21
C GLU A 201 -18.78 -2.67 28.37
N GLU A 202 -18.73 -2.57 27.04
CA GLU A 202 -19.05 -3.67 26.12
C GLU A 202 -18.17 -4.90 26.37
N TRP A 203 -16.86 -4.70 26.59
CA TRP A 203 -15.97 -5.80 26.92
C TRP A 203 -16.31 -6.44 28.27
N LEU A 204 -16.64 -5.64 29.29
CA LEU A 204 -17.08 -6.14 30.60
C LEU A 204 -18.39 -6.92 30.52
N ASP A 205 -19.36 -6.46 29.72
CA ASP A 205 -20.63 -7.17 29.49
C ASP A 205 -20.41 -8.51 28.79
N SER A 206 -19.35 -8.63 27.98
CA SER A 206 -18.97 -9.85 27.28
C SER A 206 -18.21 -10.88 28.15
N ALA A 207 -17.97 -10.57 29.44
CA ALA A 207 -17.13 -11.38 30.33
C ALA A 207 -17.59 -12.84 30.48
N ASN A 208 -18.89 -13.12 30.39
CA ASN A 208 -19.46 -14.48 30.51
C ASN A 208 -19.69 -15.17 29.15
N GLY A 209 -19.36 -14.52 28.04
CA GLY A 209 -19.54 -15.07 26.68
C GLY A 209 -18.44 -16.03 26.24
N GLN A 210 -18.59 -16.56 25.02
CA GLN A 210 -17.52 -17.31 24.34
C GLN A 210 -16.29 -16.42 24.16
N LYS A 211 -15.10 -17.02 24.33
CA LYS A 211 -13.82 -16.31 24.27
C LYS A 211 -13.15 -16.44 22.92
N LEU A 212 -12.41 -15.41 22.53
CA LEU A 212 -11.65 -15.39 21.28
C LEU A 212 -10.63 -16.53 21.21
N ALA A 213 -10.03 -16.90 22.34
CA ALA A 213 -9.14 -18.06 22.43
C ALA A 213 -9.78 -19.38 21.97
N ALA A 214 -11.11 -19.51 21.97
CA ALA A 214 -11.81 -20.71 21.49
C ALA A 214 -12.37 -20.56 20.07
N GLU A 215 -12.24 -19.39 19.45
CA GLU A 215 -12.81 -19.09 18.13
C GLU A 215 -12.01 -19.80 17.01
N PRO A 216 -12.62 -20.69 16.21
CA PRO A 216 -11.91 -21.44 15.18
C PRO A 216 -11.19 -20.56 14.15
N LEU A 217 -11.78 -19.44 13.76
CA LEU A 217 -11.16 -18.51 12.81
C LEU A 217 -9.88 -17.90 13.39
N PHE A 218 -9.89 -17.50 14.66
CA PHE A 218 -8.72 -16.96 15.36
C PHE A 218 -7.68 -18.05 15.66
N GLN A 219 -8.11 -19.29 15.88
CA GLN A 219 -7.21 -20.43 16.06
C GLN A 219 -6.31 -20.64 14.83
N ARG A 220 -6.77 -20.33 13.60
CA ARG A 220 -5.89 -20.33 12.42
C ARG A 220 -4.76 -19.32 12.54
N THR A 221 -5.06 -18.13 13.05
CA THR A 221 -4.09 -17.04 13.20
C THR A 221 -2.98 -17.38 14.20
N VAL A 222 -3.35 -17.89 15.39
CA VAL A 222 -2.36 -18.24 16.42
C VAL A 222 -1.56 -19.49 16.11
N ASN A 223 -2.10 -20.40 15.28
CA ASN A 223 -1.39 -21.59 14.80
C ASN A 223 -0.56 -21.31 13.54
N HIS A 224 -0.55 -20.07 13.02
CA HIS A 224 0.27 -19.70 11.89
C HIS A 224 1.77 -19.82 12.23
N PRO A 225 2.62 -20.40 11.36
CA PRO A 225 4.04 -20.62 11.67
C PRO A 225 4.80 -19.33 12.05
N GLU A 226 4.35 -18.20 11.52
CA GLU A 226 5.02 -16.90 11.72
C GLU A 226 4.46 -16.11 12.91
N PHE A 227 3.45 -16.63 13.62
CA PHE A 227 2.78 -15.94 14.71
C PHE A 227 3.77 -15.48 15.80
N SER A 228 4.55 -16.40 16.36
CA SER A 228 5.41 -16.11 17.52
C SER A 228 6.58 -15.17 17.21
N LYS A 229 7.05 -15.13 15.96
CA LYS A 229 8.15 -14.25 15.55
C LYS A 229 7.66 -12.90 15.00
N SER A 230 6.35 -12.74 14.85
CA SER A 230 5.77 -11.49 14.37
C SER A 230 5.79 -10.41 15.45
N LEU A 231 6.10 -9.19 15.02
CA LEU A 231 5.95 -7.99 15.84
C LEU A 231 4.49 -7.59 15.94
N LEU A 232 3.78 -7.67 14.80
CA LEU A 232 2.38 -7.35 14.67
C LEU A 232 1.66 -8.53 14.04
N VAL A 233 0.51 -8.89 14.61
CA VAL A 233 -0.40 -9.88 14.04
C VAL A 233 -1.80 -9.28 14.01
N GLY A 234 -2.41 -9.23 12.84
CA GLY A 234 -3.82 -8.87 12.71
C GLY A 234 -4.69 -10.10 12.50
N TYR A 235 -5.88 -10.04 13.08
CA TYR A 235 -7.00 -10.93 12.82
C TYR A 235 -8.24 -10.08 12.58
N GLY A 236 -9.04 -10.43 11.59
CA GLY A 236 -10.32 -9.79 11.30
C GLY A 236 -11.35 -10.85 10.97
N ASN A 237 -12.51 -10.80 11.64
CA ASN A 237 -13.72 -11.48 11.20
C ASN A 237 -14.41 -10.56 10.20
N ILE A 238 -14.30 -10.86 8.90
CA ILE A 238 -14.71 -9.95 7.83
C ILE A 238 -16.22 -9.62 7.92
N PRO A 239 -17.13 -10.60 8.09
CA PRO A 239 -18.55 -10.31 8.28
C PRO A 239 -18.85 -9.42 9.50
N GLN A 240 -18.15 -9.60 10.62
CA GLN A 240 -18.35 -8.75 11.79
C GLN A 240 -17.77 -7.35 11.57
N LEU A 241 -16.59 -7.22 10.96
CA LEU A 241 -16.03 -5.92 10.58
C LEU A 241 -16.96 -5.13 9.66
N ALA A 242 -17.55 -5.78 8.65
CA ALA A 242 -18.50 -5.15 7.75
C ALA A 242 -19.71 -4.59 8.53
N ARG A 243 -20.28 -5.37 9.46
CA ARG A 243 -21.41 -4.95 10.29
C ARG A 243 -21.06 -3.82 11.26
N SER A 244 -19.88 -3.89 11.89
CA SER A 244 -19.44 -2.88 12.85
C SER A 244 -19.12 -1.56 12.18
N LEU A 245 -18.36 -1.57 11.07
CA LEU A 245 -18.01 -0.34 10.36
C LEU A 245 -19.22 0.32 9.71
N ALA A 246 -20.25 -0.43 9.31
CA ALA A 246 -21.52 0.13 8.85
C ALA A 246 -22.26 0.97 9.90
N LYS A 247 -21.90 0.87 11.19
CA LYS A 247 -22.46 1.68 12.29
C LYS A 247 -21.71 3.00 12.51
N VAL A 248 -20.54 3.20 11.91
CA VAL A 248 -19.67 4.35 12.19
C VAL A 248 -20.11 5.55 11.35
N GLU A 249 -20.87 6.47 11.98
CA GLU A 249 -21.36 7.70 11.34
C GLU A 249 -20.22 8.59 10.80
N ALA A 250 -19.04 8.61 11.43
CA ALA A 250 -17.89 9.39 10.96
C ALA A 250 -17.32 8.90 9.60
N LEU A 251 -17.52 7.63 9.26
CA LEU A 251 -17.24 7.08 7.93
C LEU A 251 -18.37 7.38 6.93
N THR A 252 -19.25 8.33 7.23
CA THR A 252 -20.26 8.86 6.29
C THR A 252 -20.09 10.36 6.07
N ASN A 253 -19.04 10.97 6.66
CA ASN A 253 -18.75 12.41 6.53
C ASN A 253 -17.57 12.65 5.54
N PRO A 254 -17.79 13.31 4.39
CA PRO A 254 -16.85 13.37 3.26
C PRO A 254 -15.64 14.32 3.45
N SER A 255 -15.46 14.94 4.61
CA SER A 255 -14.51 16.06 4.79
C SER A 255 -13.12 15.64 5.31
N VAL A 256 -12.45 14.68 4.67
CA VAL A 256 -11.01 14.43 4.92
C VAL A 256 -10.23 14.69 3.63
N PRO A 257 -9.33 15.70 3.58
CA PRO A 257 -8.63 16.12 2.37
C PRO A 257 -7.39 15.26 2.09
N LEU A 258 -7.55 13.94 2.16
CA LEU A 258 -6.57 12.96 1.70
C LEU A 258 -7.20 12.20 0.52
N PRO A 259 -6.42 11.71 -0.46
CA PRO A 259 -6.90 10.82 -1.51
C PRO A 259 -7.17 9.41 -0.94
N LEU A 260 -7.98 9.33 0.11
CA LEU A 260 -8.51 8.08 0.63
C LEU A 260 -9.76 7.71 -0.17
N PRO A 261 -10.04 6.41 -0.38
CA PRO A 261 -11.31 5.99 -0.96
C PRO A 261 -12.47 6.59 -0.15
N ASN A 262 -13.57 6.96 -0.83
CA ASN A 262 -14.80 7.39 -0.15
C ASN A 262 -15.11 6.39 0.97
N PRO A 263 -15.29 6.83 2.23
CA PRO A 263 -15.66 5.96 3.34
C PRO A 263 -16.82 4.98 3.05
N GLU A 264 -17.85 5.38 2.29
CA GLU A 264 -18.91 4.47 1.85
C GLU A 264 -18.40 3.35 0.94
N ALA A 265 -17.43 3.66 0.07
CA ALA A 265 -16.81 2.67 -0.81
C ALA A 265 -15.98 1.64 0.00
N ILE A 266 -15.38 2.06 1.12
CA ILE A 266 -14.69 1.15 2.04
C ILE A 266 -15.69 0.19 2.69
N VAL A 267 -16.80 0.71 3.22
CA VAL A 267 -17.85 -0.09 3.85
C VAL A 267 -18.48 -1.06 2.84
N ASN A 268 -18.83 -0.57 1.64
CA ASN A 268 -19.41 -1.40 0.58
C ASN A 268 -18.43 -2.47 0.07
N GLY A 269 -17.16 -2.12 -0.12
CA GLY A 269 -16.12 -3.06 -0.52
C GLY A 269 -15.92 -4.17 0.51
N LEU A 270 -15.92 -3.81 1.80
CA LEU A 270 -15.84 -4.78 2.89
C LEU A 270 -17.09 -5.65 2.99
N ALA A 271 -18.29 -5.08 2.78
CA ALA A 271 -19.54 -5.83 2.74
C ALA A 271 -19.60 -6.82 1.57
N ALA A 272 -19.08 -6.44 0.41
CA ALA A 272 -18.92 -7.34 -0.74
C ALA A 272 -17.94 -8.47 -0.42
N LEU A 273 -16.78 -8.15 0.18
CA LEU A 273 -15.81 -9.15 0.61
C LEU A 273 -16.40 -10.12 1.65
N ALA A 274 -17.24 -9.64 2.57
CA ALA A 274 -17.92 -10.45 3.58
C ALA A 274 -18.87 -11.52 3.01
N GLN A 275 -19.29 -11.39 1.74
CA GLN A 275 -20.08 -12.43 1.06
C GLN A 275 -19.23 -13.65 0.68
N GLU A 276 -17.93 -13.45 0.52
CA GLU A 276 -17.03 -14.46 -0.05
C GLU A 276 -15.92 -14.89 0.91
N ALA A 277 -15.62 -14.10 1.93
CA ALA A 277 -14.52 -14.32 2.87
C ALA A 277 -14.98 -14.30 4.33
N ASP A 278 -14.39 -15.19 5.15
CA ASP A 278 -14.72 -15.36 6.57
C ASP A 278 -13.81 -14.51 7.46
N SER A 279 -12.54 -14.37 7.08
CA SER A 279 -11.51 -13.77 7.89
C SER A 279 -10.35 -13.23 7.08
N ALA A 280 -9.69 -12.22 7.65
CA ALA A 280 -8.43 -11.70 7.18
C ALA A 280 -7.39 -11.80 8.29
N GLU A 281 -6.14 -12.03 7.90
CA GLU A 281 -5.00 -12.12 8.81
C GLU A 281 -3.87 -11.29 8.24
N PHE A 282 -3.05 -10.67 9.09
CA PHE A 282 -1.78 -10.11 8.65
C PHE A 282 -0.68 -10.41 9.65
N PHE A 283 0.55 -10.53 9.18
CA PHE A 283 1.74 -10.82 9.97
C PHE A 283 2.87 -9.90 9.53
N LEU A 284 3.55 -9.27 10.47
CA LEU A 284 4.73 -8.44 10.21
C LEU A 284 5.90 -8.95 11.04
N TRP A 285 7.00 -9.33 10.39
CA TRP A 285 8.21 -9.81 11.07
C TRP A 285 9.49 -9.50 10.31
N PHE A 286 10.62 -9.67 10.98
CA PHE A 286 11.95 -9.44 10.42
C PHE A 286 12.72 -10.74 10.24
N PRO A 287 12.76 -11.32 9.02
CA PRO A 287 13.75 -12.35 8.68
C PRO A 287 15.19 -11.80 8.72
N SER A 288 16.19 -12.67 8.50
CA SER A 288 17.61 -12.28 8.51
C SER A 288 17.98 -11.22 7.46
N ASP A 289 17.20 -11.13 6.38
CA ASP A 289 17.57 -10.39 5.18
C ASP A 289 16.65 -9.18 4.95
N GLY A 290 15.70 -8.91 5.86
CA GLY A 290 14.76 -7.82 5.64
C GLY A 290 13.54 -7.76 6.55
N LEU A 291 12.50 -7.07 6.05
CA LEU A 291 11.17 -6.98 6.64
C LEU A 291 10.19 -7.74 5.74
N ARG A 292 9.31 -8.55 6.34
CA ARG A 292 8.26 -9.27 5.62
C ARG A 292 6.90 -8.96 6.20
N VAL A 293 5.94 -8.69 5.32
CA VAL A 293 4.53 -8.49 5.66
C VAL A 293 3.71 -9.47 4.83
N GLN A 294 2.93 -10.30 5.51
CA GLN A 294 2.09 -11.28 4.86
C GLN A 294 0.64 -11.05 5.26
N SER A 295 -0.25 -10.91 4.29
CA SER A 295 -1.68 -10.78 4.49
C SER A 295 -2.42 -11.94 3.83
N ARG A 296 -3.41 -12.49 4.52
CA ARG A 296 -4.24 -13.60 4.05
C ARG A 296 -5.71 -13.22 4.13
N ILE A 297 -6.45 -13.53 3.08
CA ILE A 297 -7.91 -13.50 3.07
C ILE A 297 -8.37 -14.93 2.88
N ASN A 298 -9.13 -15.44 3.85
CA ASN A 298 -9.64 -16.80 3.83
C ASN A 298 -11.08 -16.77 3.28
N TYR A 299 -11.35 -17.57 2.25
CA TYR A 299 -12.66 -17.65 1.63
C TYR A 299 -13.61 -18.51 2.46
N SER A 300 -14.85 -18.05 2.59
CA SER A 300 -15.93 -18.77 3.28
C SER A 300 -16.28 -20.08 2.55
N THR A 301 -16.13 -20.10 1.23
CA THR A 301 -16.34 -21.29 0.38
C THR A 301 -15.17 -21.48 -0.57
N PRO A 302 -14.72 -22.72 -0.81
CA PRO A 302 -13.67 -22.98 -1.78
C PRO A 302 -14.05 -22.52 -3.18
N ARG A 303 -13.22 -21.68 -3.79
CA ARG A 303 -13.36 -21.25 -5.18
C ARG A 303 -12.92 -22.36 -6.15
N PRO A 304 -13.50 -22.43 -7.35
CA PRO A 304 -13.09 -23.38 -8.39
C PRO A 304 -11.63 -23.20 -8.77
N GLU A 305 -10.90 -24.29 -9.09
CA GLU A 305 -9.51 -24.19 -9.56
C GLU A 305 -9.37 -23.36 -10.83
N SER A 306 -10.40 -23.36 -11.68
CA SER A 306 -10.45 -22.49 -12.88
C SER A 306 -10.41 -21.00 -12.54
N SER A 307 -10.71 -20.60 -11.29
CA SER A 307 -10.61 -19.21 -10.81
C SER A 307 -9.16 -18.77 -10.52
N LEU A 308 -8.21 -19.71 -10.47
CA LEU A 308 -6.80 -19.43 -10.20
C LEU A 308 -6.11 -18.91 -11.47
N ASN A 309 -5.26 -17.90 -11.29
CA ASN A 309 -4.51 -17.26 -12.36
C ASN A 309 -3.06 -17.06 -11.89
N PHE A 310 -2.13 -17.83 -12.46
CA PHE A 310 -0.72 -17.78 -12.09
C PHE A 310 0.14 -17.35 -13.27
N SER A 311 1.13 -16.50 -13.01
CA SER A 311 2.12 -16.12 -14.00
C SER A 311 3.26 -17.13 -14.03
N PRO A 312 3.67 -17.61 -15.23
CA PRO A 312 4.92 -18.34 -15.40
C PRO A 312 6.17 -17.49 -15.11
N ASN A 313 6.02 -16.15 -15.03
CA ASN A 313 7.07 -15.17 -14.78
C ASN A 313 8.25 -15.21 -15.78
N ARG A 314 8.02 -15.70 -17.01
CA ARG A 314 9.04 -15.75 -18.07
C ARG A 314 9.28 -14.37 -18.67
N ILE A 315 8.26 -13.51 -18.67
CA ILE A 315 8.35 -12.14 -19.20
C ILE A 315 9.37 -11.28 -18.44
N VAL A 316 9.68 -11.61 -17.19
CA VAL A 316 10.72 -10.94 -16.39
C VAL A 316 12.09 -11.02 -17.07
N SER A 317 12.34 -12.05 -17.87
CA SER A 317 13.58 -12.17 -18.64
C SER A 317 13.68 -11.16 -19.79
N GLN A 318 12.60 -10.48 -20.15
CA GLN A 318 12.56 -9.45 -21.19
C GLN A 318 12.76 -8.02 -20.62
N ILE A 319 12.83 -7.90 -19.29
CA ILE A 319 13.00 -6.63 -18.60
C ILE A 319 14.51 -6.39 -18.35
N PRO A 320 15.05 -5.18 -18.52
CA PRO A 320 16.44 -4.88 -18.20
C PRO A 320 16.78 -5.11 -16.73
N ALA A 321 18.00 -5.55 -16.42
CA ALA A 321 18.44 -5.75 -15.04
C ALA A 321 18.50 -4.44 -14.23
N ALA A 322 18.73 -3.31 -14.88
CA ALA A 322 18.86 -2.00 -14.26
C ALA A 322 17.52 -1.32 -13.93
N THR A 323 16.39 -2.01 -14.10
CA THR A 323 15.03 -1.50 -13.85
C THR A 323 14.88 -0.85 -12.47
N TYR A 324 14.31 0.36 -12.47
CA TYR A 324 13.91 1.10 -11.27
C TYR A 324 12.70 0.45 -10.59
N LEU A 325 11.68 0.13 -11.39
CA LEU A 325 10.38 -0.36 -10.96
C LEU A 325 9.81 -1.27 -12.03
N SER A 326 9.23 -2.41 -11.65
CA SER A 326 8.47 -3.27 -12.55
C SER A 326 7.23 -3.85 -11.88
N PHE A 327 6.21 -4.06 -12.69
CA PHE A 327 5.04 -4.86 -12.38
C PHE A 327 4.85 -5.88 -13.51
N ASN A 328 4.61 -7.14 -13.18
CA ASN A 328 4.26 -8.16 -14.16
C ASN A 328 3.10 -9.03 -13.69
N GLY A 329 2.41 -9.65 -14.63
CA GLY A 329 1.30 -10.56 -14.37
C GLY A 329 1.01 -11.47 -15.54
N PHE A 330 -0.17 -12.09 -15.54
CA PHE A 330 -0.62 -12.98 -16.59
C PHE A 330 -2.12 -12.81 -16.83
N ASN A 331 -2.54 -12.82 -18.10
CA ASN A 331 -3.93 -12.73 -18.52
C ASN A 331 -4.60 -11.43 -18.02
N LEU A 332 -4.10 -10.29 -18.51
CA LEU A 332 -4.63 -8.96 -18.19
C LEU A 332 -6.11 -8.85 -18.55
N SER A 333 -6.57 -9.53 -19.61
CA SER A 333 -7.98 -9.53 -20.00
C SER A 333 -8.89 -10.09 -18.91
N ARG A 334 -8.44 -11.14 -18.21
CA ARG A 334 -9.13 -11.70 -17.05
C ARG A 334 -9.03 -10.79 -15.83
N ASP A 335 -7.84 -10.28 -15.52
CA ASP A 335 -7.65 -9.36 -14.38
C ASP A 335 -8.53 -8.11 -14.55
N TRP A 336 -8.69 -7.63 -15.78
CA TRP A 336 -9.59 -6.53 -16.13
C TRP A 336 -11.07 -6.84 -15.88
N GLN A 337 -11.54 -8.05 -16.19
CA GLN A 337 -12.91 -8.45 -15.88
C GLN A 337 -13.18 -8.45 -14.37
N LEU A 338 -12.22 -8.95 -13.58
CA LEU A 338 -12.30 -8.88 -12.12
C LEU A 338 -12.27 -7.44 -11.62
N PHE A 339 -11.41 -6.59 -12.21
CA PHE A 339 -11.36 -5.18 -11.91
C PHE A 339 -12.71 -4.49 -12.19
N ARG A 340 -13.34 -4.75 -13.34
CA ARG A 340 -14.64 -4.17 -13.72
C ARG A 340 -15.78 -4.61 -12.81
N ALA A 341 -15.81 -5.88 -12.42
CA ALA A 341 -16.80 -6.38 -11.46
C ALA A 341 -16.71 -5.64 -10.13
N ASN A 342 -15.50 -5.29 -9.68
CA ASN A 342 -15.26 -4.62 -8.39
C ASN A 342 -15.24 -3.08 -8.46
N ALA A 343 -15.05 -2.50 -9.64
CA ALA A 343 -15.03 -1.04 -9.84
C ALA A 343 -16.44 -0.41 -9.84
N SER A 344 -17.48 -1.23 -10.00
CA SER A 344 -18.90 -0.84 -9.98
C SER A 344 -19.31 -0.38 -8.57
N GLY A 345 -18.98 0.87 -8.22
CA GLY A 345 -19.29 1.48 -6.92
C GLY A 345 -18.18 2.38 -6.34
N GLN A 346 -17.00 2.45 -6.97
CA GLN A 346 -15.87 3.24 -6.48
C GLN A 346 -15.61 4.46 -7.38
N SER A 347 -15.87 5.68 -6.88
CA SER A 347 -15.75 6.92 -7.65
C SER A 347 -14.35 7.16 -8.22
N LEU A 348 -13.30 6.85 -7.45
CA LEU A 348 -11.91 6.96 -7.90
C LEU A 348 -11.61 6.06 -9.10
N LEU A 349 -12.07 4.81 -9.08
CA LEU A 349 -11.83 3.85 -10.16
C LEU A 349 -12.65 4.21 -11.41
N GLN A 350 -13.86 4.73 -11.25
CA GLN A 350 -14.65 5.27 -12.35
C GLN A 350 -13.98 6.48 -13.01
N GLY A 351 -13.30 7.32 -12.22
CA GLY A 351 -12.51 8.46 -12.71
C GLY A 351 -11.38 8.05 -13.66
N PHE A 352 -10.83 6.85 -13.51
CA PHE A 352 -9.84 6.28 -14.44
C PHE A 352 -10.50 5.57 -15.64
N LEU A 353 -11.58 4.82 -15.40
CA LEU A 353 -12.24 4.01 -16.42
C LEU A 353 -12.94 4.83 -17.50
N LEU A 354 -13.72 5.84 -17.10
CA LEU A 354 -14.56 6.60 -18.04
C LEU A 354 -13.74 7.35 -19.09
N PRO A 355 -12.61 8.02 -18.77
CA PRO A 355 -11.77 8.63 -19.79
C PRO A 355 -11.19 7.61 -20.77
N LEU A 356 -10.77 6.43 -20.29
CA LEU A 356 -10.20 5.39 -21.15
C LEU A 356 -11.26 4.79 -22.09
N GLU A 357 -12.45 4.49 -21.57
CA GLU A 357 -13.59 4.03 -22.38
C GLU A 357 -14.01 5.08 -23.40
N ARG A 358 -14.05 6.36 -23.00
CA ARG A 358 -14.39 7.48 -23.87
C ARG A 358 -13.35 7.64 -24.97
N PHE A 359 -12.07 7.61 -24.62
CA PHE A 359 -10.97 7.66 -25.59
C PHE A 359 -11.08 6.52 -26.60
N ALA A 360 -11.22 5.27 -26.14
CA ALA A 360 -11.38 4.11 -27.03
C ALA A 360 -12.55 4.32 -28.01
N ARG A 361 -13.71 4.74 -27.50
CA ARG A 361 -14.95 4.86 -28.29
C ARG A 361 -14.96 6.07 -29.23
N GLU A 362 -14.62 7.25 -28.72
CA GLU A 362 -14.75 8.52 -29.46
C GLU A 362 -13.54 8.80 -30.34
N SER A 363 -12.34 8.39 -29.91
CA SER A 363 -11.08 8.65 -30.64
C SER A 363 -10.69 7.49 -31.54
N LEU A 364 -10.74 6.25 -31.03
CA LEU A 364 -10.30 5.07 -31.80
C LEU A 364 -11.43 4.34 -32.51
N GLN A 365 -12.70 4.65 -32.18
CA GLN A 365 -13.88 3.91 -32.64
C GLN A 365 -13.82 2.41 -32.28
N LEU A 366 -13.25 2.11 -31.11
CA LEU A 366 -13.10 0.78 -30.54
C LEU A 366 -13.83 0.66 -29.21
N ASP A 367 -14.30 -0.54 -28.88
CA ASP A 367 -14.82 -0.87 -27.56
C ASP A 367 -13.67 -1.41 -26.69
N LEU A 368 -13.40 -0.74 -25.56
CA LEU A 368 -12.31 -1.13 -24.65
C LEU A 368 -12.43 -2.60 -24.19
N ASP A 369 -13.65 -3.04 -23.89
CA ASP A 369 -13.92 -4.37 -23.34
C ASP A 369 -13.97 -5.48 -24.38
N LYS A 370 -14.14 -5.13 -25.67
CA LYS A 370 -14.28 -6.10 -26.77
C LYS A 370 -13.12 -6.10 -27.74
N ASP A 371 -12.52 -4.94 -28.00
CA ASP A 371 -11.54 -4.76 -29.08
C ASP A 371 -10.12 -4.51 -28.57
N ILE A 372 -9.94 -4.00 -27.34
CA ILE A 372 -8.61 -3.62 -26.82
C ILE A 372 -8.13 -4.59 -25.76
N ILE A 373 -8.88 -4.79 -24.68
CA ILE A 373 -8.43 -5.62 -23.57
C ILE A 373 -8.38 -7.13 -23.88
N PRO A 374 -9.33 -7.72 -24.65
CA PRO A 374 -9.40 -9.17 -24.81
C PRO A 374 -8.17 -9.87 -25.37
N TRP A 375 -7.40 -9.21 -26.25
CA TRP A 375 -6.19 -9.79 -26.83
C TRP A 375 -4.99 -9.76 -25.89
N MET A 376 -5.07 -9.09 -24.74
CA MET A 376 -4.01 -9.06 -23.72
C MET A 376 -4.13 -10.29 -22.78
N ASP A 377 -4.04 -11.49 -23.36
CA ASP A 377 -4.36 -12.77 -22.71
C ASP A 377 -3.14 -13.57 -22.20
N GLY A 378 -1.92 -13.13 -22.53
CA GLY A 378 -0.66 -13.76 -22.10
C GLY A 378 0.02 -13.09 -20.90
N GLU A 379 1.33 -13.33 -20.72
CA GLU A 379 2.13 -12.60 -19.74
C GLU A 379 2.26 -11.11 -20.12
N TYR A 380 2.23 -10.22 -19.13
CA TYR A 380 2.44 -8.80 -19.35
C TYR A 380 3.41 -8.22 -18.33
N ALA A 381 4.12 -7.16 -18.71
CA ALA A 381 5.01 -6.42 -17.84
C ALA A 381 4.98 -4.92 -18.16
N MET A 382 5.05 -4.10 -17.13
CA MET A 382 5.24 -2.65 -17.20
C MET A 382 6.44 -2.30 -16.33
N PHE A 383 7.36 -1.48 -16.83
CA PHE A 383 8.56 -1.14 -16.08
C PHE A 383 9.15 0.22 -16.45
N LEU A 384 9.89 0.75 -15.49
CA LEU A 384 10.70 1.96 -15.59
C LEU A 384 12.16 1.59 -15.49
N PHE A 385 12.99 2.07 -16.40
CA PHE A 385 14.41 1.71 -16.46
C PHE A 385 15.27 2.91 -16.85
N PRO A 386 16.57 2.92 -16.49
CA PRO A 386 17.49 3.96 -16.92
C PRO A 386 17.72 3.89 -18.43
N THR A 387 17.58 5.03 -19.11
CA THR A 387 18.04 5.23 -20.47
C THR A 387 18.44 6.68 -20.67
N THR A 388 19.43 6.91 -21.53
CA THR A 388 19.83 8.25 -21.98
C THR A 388 19.22 8.61 -23.33
N GLN A 389 18.40 7.72 -23.91
CA GLN A 389 17.81 7.87 -25.23
C GLN A 389 16.29 8.06 -25.16
N GLY A 390 15.70 8.60 -26.23
CA GLY A 390 14.25 8.76 -26.33
C GLY A 390 13.73 10.08 -25.76
N PHE A 391 12.42 10.19 -25.70
CA PHE A 391 11.73 11.46 -25.48
C PHE A 391 11.93 12.06 -24.09
N LEU A 392 11.89 11.24 -23.04
CA LEU A 392 11.97 11.73 -21.66
C LEU A 392 13.34 12.37 -21.34
N PRO A 393 14.49 11.74 -21.69
CA PRO A 393 15.79 12.40 -21.56
C PRO A 393 15.94 13.64 -22.45
N ALA A 394 15.31 13.66 -23.64
CA ALA A 394 15.33 14.82 -24.54
C ALA A 394 14.52 16.02 -24.00
N LEU A 395 13.47 15.78 -23.22
CA LEU A 395 12.69 16.83 -22.55
C LEU A 395 13.40 17.42 -21.34
N GLU A 396 14.03 16.57 -20.54
CA GLU A 396 14.74 16.95 -19.32
C GLU A 396 15.95 16.01 -19.17
N PRO A 397 17.20 16.47 -19.40
CA PRO A 397 18.39 15.62 -19.34
C PRO A 397 18.62 14.90 -18.01
N ARG A 398 18.00 15.38 -16.91
CA ARG A 398 18.01 14.72 -15.60
C ARG A 398 17.03 13.55 -15.51
N LEU A 399 16.03 13.49 -16.40
CA LEU A 399 15.04 12.43 -16.54
C LEU A 399 15.56 11.29 -17.43
N GLN A 400 16.64 10.66 -16.97
CA GLN A 400 17.22 9.46 -17.59
C GLN A 400 16.35 8.23 -17.32
N LEU A 401 15.17 8.22 -17.95
CA LEU A 401 14.06 7.32 -17.67
C LEU A 401 13.44 6.85 -18.99
N GLY A 402 13.31 5.54 -19.14
CA GLY A 402 12.48 4.90 -20.15
C GLY A 402 11.30 4.23 -19.47
N PHE A 403 10.16 4.26 -20.14
CA PHE A 403 9.02 3.41 -19.80
C PHE A 403 8.85 2.33 -20.87
N GLY A 404 8.63 1.10 -20.42
CA GLY A 404 8.41 -0.06 -21.27
C GLY A 404 7.15 -0.83 -20.86
N ILE A 405 6.37 -1.25 -21.85
CA ILE A 405 5.33 -2.27 -21.71
C ILE A 405 5.68 -3.43 -22.62
N ILE A 406 5.57 -4.65 -22.11
CA ILE A 406 5.69 -5.88 -22.89
C ILE A 406 4.41 -6.68 -22.70
N LEU A 407 3.80 -7.11 -23.80
CA LEU A 407 2.54 -7.84 -23.83
C LEU A 407 2.71 -9.12 -24.65
N GLU A 408 2.40 -10.26 -24.06
CA GLU A 408 2.20 -11.51 -24.79
C GLU A 408 0.72 -11.63 -25.19
N THR A 409 0.47 -11.99 -26.45
CA THR A 409 -0.88 -12.18 -26.99
C THR A 409 -0.99 -13.42 -27.86
N SER A 410 -2.15 -14.09 -27.82
CA SER A 410 -2.53 -15.11 -28.79
C SER A 410 -3.22 -14.55 -30.05
N ASP A 411 -3.66 -13.29 -30.04
CA ASP A 411 -4.40 -12.62 -31.13
C ASP A 411 -3.63 -11.37 -31.62
N ARG A 412 -2.50 -11.63 -32.27
CA ARG A 412 -1.69 -10.61 -32.94
C ARG A 412 -2.48 -9.75 -33.93
N PRO A 413 -3.36 -10.31 -34.79
CA PRO A 413 -4.19 -9.49 -35.70
C PRO A 413 -5.08 -8.47 -34.97
N ALA A 414 -5.61 -8.77 -33.78
CA ALA A 414 -6.35 -7.79 -32.98
C ALA A 414 -5.45 -6.65 -32.47
N ALA A 415 -4.26 -6.98 -31.96
CA ALA A 415 -3.28 -5.98 -31.55
C ALA A 415 -2.86 -5.07 -32.72
N GLU A 416 -2.59 -5.64 -33.89
CA GLU A 416 -2.22 -4.86 -35.09
C GLU A 416 -3.34 -3.93 -35.57
N ARG A 417 -4.62 -4.37 -35.48
CA ARG A 417 -5.76 -3.50 -35.75
C ARG A 417 -5.85 -2.32 -34.77
N PHE A 418 -5.60 -2.57 -33.48
CA PHE A 418 -5.57 -1.52 -32.46
C PHE A 418 -4.48 -0.48 -32.77
N PHE A 419 -3.24 -0.91 -33.02
CA PHE A 419 -2.14 0.02 -33.32
C PHE A 419 -2.34 0.76 -34.64
N ALA A 420 -2.90 0.12 -35.67
CA ALA A 420 -3.22 0.80 -36.92
C ALA A 420 -4.22 1.96 -36.71
N ARG A 421 -5.24 1.77 -35.84
CA ARG A 421 -6.18 2.84 -35.47
C ARG A 421 -5.53 3.94 -34.64
N LEU A 422 -4.67 3.54 -33.69
CA LEU A 422 -3.95 4.49 -32.85
C LEU A 422 -2.98 5.36 -33.69
N ASP A 423 -2.25 4.75 -34.61
CA ASP A 423 -1.34 5.42 -35.55
C ASP A 423 -2.09 6.42 -36.46
N GLU A 424 -3.26 6.02 -36.99
CA GLU A 424 -4.15 6.87 -37.79
C GLU A 424 -4.65 8.07 -36.97
N TYR A 425 -5.15 7.83 -35.76
CA TYR A 425 -5.64 8.86 -34.85
C TYR A 425 -4.55 9.89 -34.51
N ILE A 426 -3.36 9.45 -34.09
CA ILE A 426 -2.26 10.35 -33.69
C ILE A 426 -1.80 11.23 -34.86
N THR A 427 -1.71 10.66 -36.06
CA THR A 427 -1.36 11.42 -37.27
C THR A 427 -2.43 12.48 -37.59
N GLN A 428 -3.72 12.12 -37.42
CA GLN A 428 -4.83 13.05 -37.65
C GLN A 428 -4.88 14.19 -36.63
N VAL A 429 -4.82 13.90 -35.32
CA VAL A 429 -4.97 14.93 -34.28
C VAL A 429 -3.75 15.83 -34.16
N SER A 430 -2.57 15.39 -34.59
CA SER A 430 -1.36 16.20 -34.63
C SER A 430 -1.32 17.19 -35.79
N GLY A 431 -2.27 17.14 -36.73
CA GLY A 431 -2.27 18.02 -37.90
C GLY A 431 -1.02 17.86 -38.78
N GLY A 432 -0.36 16.70 -38.73
CA GLY A 432 0.89 16.41 -39.45
C GLY A 432 2.16 16.80 -38.69
N GLU A 433 2.09 17.27 -37.44
CA GLU A 433 3.28 17.51 -36.60
C GLU A 433 3.99 16.21 -36.19
N VAL A 434 3.25 15.09 -36.13
CA VAL A 434 3.79 13.76 -35.83
C VAL A 434 3.80 12.92 -37.11
N ASN A 435 4.98 12.38 -37.43
CA ASN A 435 5.19 11.44 -38.54
C ASN A 435 5.33 10.01 -38.01
N LEU A 436 4.77 9.06 -38.73
CA LEU A 436 5.01 7.63 -38.49
C LEU A 436 6.27 7.22 -39.24
N ASN A 437 7.29 6.76 -38.52
CA ASN A 437 8.47 6.16 -39.12
C ASN A 437 8.46 4.65 -38.87
N ARG A 438 8.72 3.87 -39.91
CA ARG A 438 8.78 2.41 -39.84
C ARG A 438 10.18 1.95 -40.17
N GLN A 439 10.79 1.22 -39.26
CA GLN A 439 12.15 0.71 -39.42
C GLN A 439 12.26 -0.70 -38.85
N GLU A 440 13.34 -1.40 -39.18
CA GLU A 440 13.63 -2.70 -38.60
C GLU A 440 14.63 -2.55 -37.45
N ILE A 441 14.31 -3.14 -36.30
CA ILE A 441 15.22 -3.31 -35.17
C ILE A 441 15.39 -4.80 -34.95
N ALA A 442 16.63 -5.29 -35.02
CA ALA A 442 16.95 -6.71 -34.88
C ALA A 442 16.12 -7.64 -35.82
N GLY A 443 15.82 -7.17 -37.03
CA GLY A 443 15.03 -7.90 -38.03
C GLY A 443 13.52 -7.95 -37.75
N GLN A 444 13.02 -7.12 -36.83
CA GLN A 444 11.60 -6.98 -36.53
C GLN A 444 11.09 -5.58 -36.89
N PRO A 445 9.88 -5.46 -37.47
CA PRO A 445 9.31 -4.17 -37.80
C PRO A 445 8.92 -3.41 -36.52
N VAL A 446 9.35 -2.15 -36.46
CA VAL A 446 9.05 -1.20 -35.38
C VAL A 446 8.48 0.07 -36.01
N THR A 447 7.41 0.57 -35.42
CA THR A 447 6.83 1.88 -35.75
C THR A 447 7.14 2.87 -34.64
N SER A 448 7.74 4.00 -34.99
CA SER A 448 7.95 5.15 -34.09
C SER A 448 7.08 6.33 -34.49
N TRP A 449 6.61 7.07 -33.48
CA TRP A 449 5.97 8.37 -33.65
C TRP A 449 7.04 9.45 -33.47
N GLU A 450 7.30 10.22 -34.51
CA GLU A 450 8.41 11.16 -34.58
C GLU A 450 7.90 12.58 -34.77
N ALA A 451 8.41 13.51 -33.97
CA ALA A 451 8.08 14.93 -34.07
C ALA A 451 9.33 15.80 -33.93
N LEU A 452 9.30 16.98 -34.54
CA LEU A 452 10.34 17.97 -34.36
C LEU A 452 10.29 18.51 -32.92
N ASN A 453 11.39 18.37 -32.17
CA ASN A 453 11.56 19.08 -30.91
C ASN A 453 12.08 20.49 -31.21
N PRO A 454 11.28 21.55 -31.01
CA PRO A 454 11.68 22.91 -31.37
C PRO A 454 12.81 23.47 -30.50
N GLN A 455 13.04 22.92 -29.31
CA GLN A 455 14.14 23.34 -28.43
C GLN A 455 15.49 22.80 -28.88
N LEU A 456 15.51 21.54 -29.35
CA LEU A 456 16.71 20.86 -29.81
C LEU A 456 16.95 21.04 -31.31
N GLY A 457 15.92 21.38 -32.08
CA GLY A 457 15.99 21.45 -33.54
C GLY A 457 16.11 20.08 -34.22
N GLU A 458 15.76 19.01 -33.50
CA GLU A 458 15.96 17.62 -33.94
C GLU A 458 14.63 16.85 -33.96
N ILE A 459 14.54 15.84 -34.84
CA ILE A 459 13.43 14.89 -34.83
C ILE A 459 13.63 13.94 -33.65
N GLN A 460 12.61 13.84 -32.81
CA GLN A 460 12.61 12.98 -31.62
C GLN A 460 11.51 11.94 -31.74
N SER A 461 11.85 10.70 -31.39
CA SER A 461 10.86 9.62 -31.27
C SER A 461 10.17 9.71 -29.91
N LEU A 462 8.88 10.01 -29.93
CA LEU A 462 8.03 10.21 -28.76
C LEU A 462 7.58 8.89 -28.13
N PHE A 463 7.28 7.94 -29.01
CA PHE A 463 6.74 6.63 -28.70
C PHE A 463 7.18 5.63 -29.77
N ALA A 464 7.34 4.37 -29.41
CA ALA A 464 7.59 3.30 -30.38
C ALA A 464 6.90 2.01 -29.96
N HIS A 465 6.34 1.29 -30.93
CA HIS A 465 5.75 -0.04 -30.75
C HIS A 465 6.29 -1.01 -31.82
N GLY A 466 6.43 -2.28 -31.47
CA GLY A 466 6.94 -3.30 -32.38
C GLY A 466 6.97 -4.70 -31.76
N TRP A 467 7.19 -5.71 -32.57
CA TRP A 467 7.19 -7.10 -32.13
C TRP A 467 8.60 -7.58 -31.80
N ALA A 468 8.82 -8.11 -30.60
CA ALA A 468 10.08 -8.79 -30.25
C ALA A 468 10.07 -10.27 -30.68
N SER A 469 8.88 -10.85 -30.85
CA SER A 469 8.64 -12.18 -31.41
C SER A 469 7.21 -12.29 -31.94
N GLU A 470 6.83 -13.46 -32.48
CA GLU A 470 5.49 -13.71 -33.03
C GLU A 470 4.33 -13.37 -32.08
N LYS A 471 4.55 -13.46 -30.77
CA LYS A 471 3.53 -13.25 -29.74
C LYS A 471 3.83 -12.10 -28.80
N LEU A 472 5.02 -11.49 -28.90
CA LEU A 472 5.52 -10.56 -27.89
C LEU A 472 5.60 -9.16 -28.47
N LEU A 473 4.66 -8.31 -28.08
CA LEU A 473 4.62 -6.90 -28.41
C LEU A 473 5.43 -6.11 -27.36
N VAL A 474 6.21 -5.15 -27.82
CA VAL A 474 6.96 -4.21 -27.00
C VAL A 474 6.50 -2.79 -27.33
N ILE A 475 6.36 -1.98 -26.30
CA ILE A 475 5.94 -0.58 -26.37
C ILE A 475 6.89 0.24 -25.50
N THR A 476 7.35 1.39 -25.98
CA THR A 476 8.32 2.21 -25.27
C THR A 476 8.16 3.71 -25.52
N THR A 477 8.78 4.52 -24.66
CA THR A 477 8.92 5.98 -24.82
C THR A 477 9.96 6.38 -25.87
N GLY A 478 9.79 5.86 -27.09
CA GLY A 478 10.58 6.19 -28.27
C GLY A 478 11.53 5.08 -28.73
N ILE A 479 12.12 5.28 -29.90
CA ILE A 479 12.93 4.27 -30.58
C ILE A 479 14.22 3.89 -29.85
N GLY A 480 14.81 4.81 -29.08
CA GLY A 480 16.02 4.54 -28.30
C GLY A 480 15.78 3.45 -27.25
N PRO A 481 14.85 3.65 -26.30
CA PRO A 481 14.37 2.61 -25.40
C PRO A 481 13.98 1.29 -26.10
N MET A 482 13.30 1.36 -27.26
CA MET A 482 12.97 0.15 -28.05
C MET A 482 14.22 -0.64 -28.47
N THR A 483 15.27 0.07 -28.92
CA THR A 483 16.53 -0.54 -29.36
C THR A 483 17.25 -1.24 -28.20
N GLU A 484 17.16 -0.71 -26.99
CA GLU A 484 17.74 -1.32 -25.78
C GLU A 484 17.01 -2.59 -25.33
N LEU A 485 15.72 -2.72 -25.68
CA LEU A 485 14.86 -3.83 -25.30
C LEU A 485 14.73 -4.91 -26.36
N SER A 486 14.92 -4.58 -27.64
CA SER A 486 14.64 -5.48 -28.76
C SER A 486 15.88 -6.22 -29.27
N PRO A 487 15.81 -7.54 -29.51
CA PRO A 487 14.67 -8.42 -29.23
C PRO A 487 14.59 -8.82 -27.75
N LYS A 488 15.68 -8.61 -27.00
CA LYS A 488 15.81 -8.85 -25.56
C LYS A 488 17.00 -8.06 -25.01
N PRO A 489 16.94 -7.49 -23.79
CA PRO A 489 18.09 -6.83 -23.17
C PRO A 489 19.24 -7.82 -22.87
N PRO A 490 20.50 -7.40 -23.00
CA PRO A 490 21.68 -8.27 -22.81
C PRO A 490 21.81 -8.76 -21.36
N VAL A 491 21.46 -7.91 -20.39
CA VAL A 491 21.38 -8.27 -18.97
C VAL A 491 19.94 -8.04 -18.53
N ASN A 492 19.27 -9.11 -18.11
CA ASN A 492 17.85 -9.10 -17.79
C ASN A 492 17.57 -9.23 -16.29
N LEU A 493 16.38 -8.79 -15.90
CA LEU A 493 15.93 -8.72 -14.51
C LEU A 493 15.88 -10.09 -13.83
N ALA A 494 15.49 -11.14 -14.54
CA ALA A 494 15.45 -12.50 -13.99
C ALA A 494 16.84 -13.01 -13.55
N GLY A 495 17.90 -12.53 -14.19
CA GLY A 495 19.30 -12.81 -13.82
C GLY A 495 19.91 -11.83 -12.81
N ALA A 496 19.19 -10.78 -12.39
CA ALA A 496 19.72 -9.77 -11.50
C ALA A 496 19.71 -10.24 -10.03
N TYR A 497 20.85 -10.17 -9.35
CA TYR A 497 20.99 -10.62 -7.95
C TYR A 497 19.98 -9.96 -7.00
N ASN A 498 19.77 -8.64 -7.12
CA ASN A 498 18.85 -7.90 -6.26
C ASN A 498 17.40 -8.37 -6.46
N PHE A 499 17.01 -8.65 -7.71
CA PHE A 499 15.68 -9.17 -8.02
C PHE A 499 15.48 -10.59 -7.49
N GLN A 500 16.46 -11.48 -7.70
CA GLN A 500 16.42 -12.85 -7.18
C GLN A 500 16.31 -12.85 -5.65
N THR A 501 17.11 -12.03 -4.97
CA THR A 501 17.04 -11.88 -3.51
C THR A 501 15.67 -11.36 -3.05
N ALA A 502 15.13 -10.37 -3.76
CA ALA A 502 13.83 -9.78 -3.44
C ALA A 502 12.65 -10.74 -3.67
N THR A 503 12.78 -11.71 -4.57
CA THR A 503 11.65 -12.58 -4.97
C THR A 503 11.77 -14.02 -4.46
N ALA A 504 12.97 -14.49 -4.11
CA ALA A 504 13.20 -15.84 -3.58
C ALA A 504 12.31 -16.25 -2.37
N PRO A 505 12.02 -15.38 -1.38
CA PRO A 505 11.19 -15.77 -0.24
C PRO A 505 9.69 -15.72 -0.53
N LEU A 506 9.27 -15.15 -1.67
CA LEU A 506 7.86 -14.98 -2.02
C LEU A 506 7.24 -16.32 -2.47
N PRO A 507 5.93 -16.53 -2.24
CA PRO A 507 5.26 -17.78 -2.57
C PRO A 507 5.29 -18.09 -4.07
N THR A 508 5.30 -19.38 -4.40
CA THR A 508 5.16 -19.92 -5.76
C THR A 508 4.20 -21.13 -5.74
N PRO A 509 3.28 -21.29 -6.73
CA PRO A 509 3.03 -20.38 -7.85
C PRO A 509 2.40 -19.06 -7.38
N ASN A 510 2.53 -18.00 -8.20
CA ASN A 510 2.00 -16.67 -7.90
C ASN A 510 1.49 -15.97 -9.17
N SER A 511 0.82 -14.83 -9.02
CA SER A 511 0.20 -14.07 -10.11
C SER A 511 1.11 -13.01 -10.72
N GLY A 512 2.42 -13.03 -10.42
CA GLY A 512 3.40 -12.05 -10.88
C GLY A 512 4.05 -11.26 -9.75
N TYR A 513 4.95 -10.34 -10.09
CA TYR A 513 5.69 -9.55 -9.11
C TYR A 513 5.49 -8.06 -9.31
N PHE A 514 5.35 -7.35 -8.20
CA PHE A 514 5.82 -5.98 -8.07
C PHE A 514 7.27 -6.01 -7.60
N TYR A 515 8.13 -5.19 -8.19
CA TYR A 515 9.52 -5.05 -7.77
C TYR A 515 10.00 -3.61 -7.94
N MET A 516 10.68 -3.09 -6.94
CA MET A 516 11.35 -1.79 -6.96
C MET A 516 12.80 -1.97 -6.52
N ASN A 517 13.73 -1.53 -7.37
CA ASN A 517 15.13 -1.38 -7.00
C ASN A 517 15.32 -0.01 -6.33
N MET A 518 15.36 -0.01 -4.99
CA MET A 518 15.36 1.23 -4.23
C MET A 518 16.63 2.05 -4.46
N GLY A 519 17.79 1.41 -4.61
CA GLY A 519 19.04 2.12 -4.91
C GLY A 519 18.98 2.89 -6.23
N SER A 520 18.51 2.22 -7.29
CA SER A 520 18.32 2.87 -8.59
C SER A 520 17.21 3.94 -8.55
N PHE A 521 16.08 3.66 -7.89
CA PHE A 521 14.95 4.57 -7.80
C PHE A 521 15.27 5.85 -7.00
N LEU A 522 15.98 5.73 -5.87
CA LEU A 522 16.45 6.90 -5.11
C LEU A 522 17.46 7.73 -5.91
N SER A 523 18.31 7.09 -6.71
CA SER A 523 19.23 7.81 -7.61
C SER A 523 18.47 8.65 -8.63
N LEU A 524 17.37 8.11 -9.20
CA LEU A 524 16.47 8.88 -10.06
C LEU A 524 15.86 10.06 -9.32
N ILE A 525 15.31 9.86 -8.11
CA ILE A 525 14.72 10.95 -7.30
C ILE A 525 15.75 12.03 -6.98
N TYR A 526 16.96 11.65 -6.55
CA TYR A 526 18.00 12.58 -6.15
C TYR A 526 18.51 13.44 -7.30
N ASN A 527 18.41 12.97 -8.55
CA ASN A 527 18.70 13.80 -9.73
C ASN A 527 17.75 15.00 -9.88
N PHE A 528 16.57 14.97 -9.24
CA PHE A 528 15.59 16.07 -9.28
C PHE A 528 15.65 17.01 -8.08
N LEU A 529 16.32 16.61 -6.99
CA LEU A 529 16.41 17.45 -5.80
C LEU A 529 17.44 18.57 -6.01
N PRO A 530 17.07 19.84 -5.76
CA PRO A 530 18.04 20.93 -5.68
C PRO A 530 19.17 20.63 -4.67
N PRO A 531 20.40 21.08 -4.95
CA PRO A 531 21.48 21.02 -3.97
C PRO A 531 21.05 21.68 -2.65
N GLY A 532 21.29 21.01 -1.51
CA GLY A 532 21.00 21.59 -0.18
C GLY A 532 19.66 21.22 0.46
N ILE A 533 18.66 20.73 -0.29
CA ILE A 533 17.35 20.34 0.27
C ILE A 533 17.42 19.20 1.28
N THR A 534 18.53 18.45 1.25
CA THR A 534 18.68 17.24 2.04
C THR A 534 19.70 17.35 3.16
N ASP A 535 20.21 18.55 3.39
CA ASP A 535 21.37 18.76 4.26
C ASP A 535 20.95 19.01 5.72
N ASP A 536 19.65 19.17 5.99
CA ASP A 536 19.13 19.28 7.34
C ASP A 536 19.15 17.91 8.08
N PRO A 537 19.25 17.91 9.42
CA PRO A 537 19.35 16.68 10.20
C PRO A 537 18.17 15.69 10.05
N GLN A 538 16.95 16.18 9.83
CA GLN A 538 15.77 15.31 9.65
C GLN A 538 15.82 14.63 8.30
N SER A 539 16.13 15.36 7.23
CA SER A 539 16.34 14.79 5.89
C SER A 539 17.48 13.78 5.87
N GLN A 540 18.59 14.03 6.56
CA GLN A 540 19.69 13.07 6.67
C GLN A 540 19.27 11.78 7.37
N SER A 541 18.50 11.88 8.45
CA SER A 541 17.96 10.70 9.14
C SER A 541 17.00 9.90 8.25
N PHE A 542 16.12 10.58 7.52
CA PHE A 542 15.20 9.95 6.57
C PHE A 542 15.95 9.30 5.41
N LYS A 543 16.98 9.96 4.86
CA LYS A 543 17.86 9.39 3.83
C LYS A 543 18.57 8.14 4.30
N GLN A 544 19.08 8.12 5.53
CA GLN A 544 19.72 6.93 6.09
C GLN A 544 18.75 5.76 6.16
N VAL A 545 17.52 5.99 6.63
CA VAL A 545 16.48 4.95 6.67
C VAL A 545 16.16 4.44 5.27
N LEU A 546 15.88 5.32 4.31
CA LEU A 546 15.59 4.92 2.92
C LEU A 546 16.77 4.19 2.27
N GLY A 547 18.00 4.63 2.53
CA GLY A 547 19.22 4.01 2.01
C GLY A 547 19.47 2.60 2.56
N THR A 548 18.83 2.20 3.67
CA THR A 548 18.88 0.81 4.13
C THR A 548 18.08 -0.14 3.25
N ILE A 549 17.01 0.35 2.61
CA ILE A 549 16.14 -0.47 1.77
C ILE A 549 16.86 -0.72 0.44
N ARG A 550 17.19 -1.97 0.12
CA ARG A 550 17.83 -2.36 -1.16
C ARG A 550 16.80 -2.57 -2.26
N SER A 551 15.70 -3.20 -1.90
CA SER A 551 14.59 -3.48 -2.81
C SER A 551 13.29 -3.70 -2.06
N ILE A 552 12.19 -3.44 -2.74
CA ILE A 552 10.85 -3.78 -2.30
C ILE A 552 10.25 -4.71 -3.34
N SER A 553 9.64 -5.79 -2.89
CA SER A 553 8.89 -6.71 -3.75
C SER A 553 7.55 -7.06 -3.13
N ALA A 554 6.60 -7.40 -3.98
CA ALA A 554 5.34 -7.96 -3.55
C ALA A 554 4.83 -8.99 -4.56
N THR A 555 4.04 -9.94 -4.09
CA THR A 555 3.32 -10.86 -4.95
C THR A 555 1.94 -11.19 -4.39
N ASN A 556 1.09 -11.74 -5.24
CA ASN A 556 -0.17 -12.35 -4.86
C ASN A 556 -0.13 -13.83 -5.24
N SER A 557 -0.55 -14.70 -4.33
CA SER A 557 -0.76 -16.12 -4.57
C SER A 557 -2.17 -16.50 -4.14
N ARG A 558 -2.86 -17.31 -4.96
CA ARG A 558 -4.23 -17.75 -4.70
C ARG A 558 -4.31 -19.27 -4.59
N SER A 559 -5.27 -19.73 -3.83
CA SER A 559 -5.70 -21.13 -3.78
C SER A 559 -7.23 -21.17 -3.75
N SER A 560 -7.82 -22.38 -3.75
CA SER A 560 -9.27 -22.49 -3.65
C SER A 560 -9.81 -21.91 -2.34
N THR A 561 -9.04 -21.90 -1.24
CA THR A 561 -9.55 -21.50 0.08
C THR A 561 -9.02 -20.17 0.59
N GLN A 562 -7.99 -19.60 -0.04
CA GLN A 562 -7.37 -18.36 0.44
C GLN A 562 -6.67 -17.58 -0.68
N GLU A 563 -6.57 -16.27 -0.47
CA GLU A 563 -5.70 -15.35 -1.19
C GLU A 563 -4.62 -14.82 -0.25
N LEU A 564 -3.38 -14.79 -0.75
CA LEU A 564 -2.17 -14.46 -0.02
C LEU A 564 -1.49 -13.30 -0.73
N VAL A 565 -1.29 -12.19 -0.02
CA VAL A 565 -0.45 -11.08 -0.45
C VAL A 565 0.80 -11.07 0.41
N ASP A 566 1.97 -11.11 -0.21
CA ASP A 566 3.26 -11.20 0.49
C ASP A 566 4.18 -10.07 0.01
N PHE A 567 4.62 -9.22 0.94
CA PHE A 567 5.54 -8.11 0.72
C PHE A 567 6.87 -8.43 1.38
N PHE A 568 7.96 -8.16 0.66
CA PHE A 568 9.30 -8.34 1.19
C PHE A 568 10.18 -7.14 0.87
N TRP A 569 10.78 -6.57 1.91
CA TRP A 569 11.73 -5.47 1.79
C TRP A 569 13.10 -6.01 2.16
N VAL A 570 14.02 -6.03 1.21
CA VAL A 570 15.41 -6.42 1.47
C VAL A 570 16.09 -5.24 2.13
N LEU A 571 16.63 -5.44 3.33
CA LEU A 571 17.26 -4.39 4.13
C LEU A 571 18.76 -4.64 4.27
N SER A 572 19.55 -3.59 4.19
CA SER A 572 20.97 -3.62 4.55
C SER A 572 21.08 -3.67 6.07
N PRO A 573 21.86 -4.60 6.64
CA PRO A 573 22.16 -4.53 8.07
C PRO A 573 22.91 -3.24 8.37
N ARG A 574 22.74 -2.73 9.59
CA ARG A 574 23.53 -1.58 10.04
C ARG A 574 25.01 -1.94 10.01
N SER A 575 25.84 -1.04 9.47
CA SER A 575 27.29 -1.12 9.63
C SER A 575 27.59 -1.11 11.13
N GLN A 576 28.25 -2.17 11.64
CA GLN A 576 28.77 -2.13 13.00
C GLN A 576 29.81 -1.00 13.07
N PRO A 577 29.78 -0.16 14.11
CA PRO A 577 30.77 0.91 14.29
C PRO A 577 32.20 0.39 14.44
#